data_AF-A0AB36KJQ0-F1
#
_entry.id   AF-A0AB36KJQ0-F1
#
_cell.length_a   1.000
_cell.length_b   1.000
_cell.length_c   1.000
_cell.angle_alpha   90.00
_cell.angle_beta   90.00
_cell.angle_gamma   90.00
#
_symmetry.space_group_name_H-M   'P 1'
#
loop_
_entity.id
_entity.type
_entity.pdbx_description
1 polymer ?
#
loop_
_entity_poly.entity_id
_entity_poly.type
_entity_poly.pdbx_seq_one_letter_code
_entity_poly.pdbx_strand_id
1 'polypeptide(L)'
;EQNLRFQGQYFDVETGLHYNTFRYYDPEIGRFTTQDPIGLAGGFNLYQYAPSPIGWIDPWGWNCIANKVAGTAREARAKDLYGKRYGKENVLSERYLRNAEGKIVKDPLTGEARRVDFVIKNSDGSGTAKEITSLTANKRGQLLKEDRIRDVGGTFVRDPKTKKLIEVRNISTVVRVR
;
A
#
# COMPACT_ATOMS: atom_id res chain seq x y z
N GLU A 1 -31.23 23.37 12.10
CA GLU A 1 -29.92 22.95 12.66
C GLU A 1 -29.15 22.16 11.63
N GLN A 2 -27.81 22.20 11.67
CA GLN A 2 -26.97 21.38 10.81
C GLN A 2 -26.64 20.09 11.55
N ASN A 3 -27.01 18.93 11.00
CA ASN A 3 -26.84 17.63 11.66
C ASN A 3 -25.56 16.90 11.22
N LEU A 4 -24.89 17.36 10.16
CA LEU A 4 -23.60 16.82 9.78
C LEU A 4 -22.52 17.24 10.78
N ARG A 5 -21.62 16.30 11.11
CA ARG A 5 -20.47 16.49 12.00
C ARG A 5 -19.16 16.24 11.23
N PHE A 6 -18.14 15.63 11.82
CA PHE A 6 -16.94 15.24 11.06
C PHE A 6 -17.31 14.33 9.87
N GLN A 7 -16.38 14.12 8.93
CA GLN A 7 -16.65 13.34 7.72
C GLN A 7 -17.21 11.94 8.06
N GLY A 8 -18.42 11.65 7.61
CA GLY A 8 -19.11 10.38 7.86
C GLY A 8 -19.91 10.30 9.18
N GLN A 9 -20.05 11.41 9.91
CA GLN A 9 -20.74 11.47 11.19
C GLN A 9 -22.09 12.21 11.09
N TYR A 10 -23.14 11.65 11.70
CA TYR A 10 -24.45 12.28 11.82
C TYR A 10 -24.79 12.54 13.28
N PHE A 11 -25.21 13.75 13.62
CA PHE A 11 -25.60 14.08 14.98
C PHE A 11 -26.94 13.45 15.35
N ASP A 12 -26.93 12.70 16.44
CA ASP A 12 -28.14 12.19 17.08
C ASP A 12 -28.52 13.13 18.25
N VAL A 13 -29.66 13.81 18.09
CA VAL A 13 -30.14 14.80 19.05
C VAL A 13 -30.62 14.18 20.36
N GLU A 14 -31.09 12.92 20.33
CA GLU A 14 -31.64 12.27 21.52
C GLU A 14 -30.55 11.89 22.51
N THR A 15 -29.38 11.49 21.99
CA THR A 15 -28.24 11.04 22.79
C THR A 15 -27.11 12.06 22.90
N GLY A 16 -27.08 13.07 22.03
CA GLY A 16 -25.96 14.00 21.90
C GLY A 16 -24.73 13.37 21.23
N LEU A 17 -24.81 12.12 20.80
CA LEU A 17 -23.71 11.38 20.18
C LEU A 17 -23.68 11.57 18.67
N HIS A 18 -22.55 11.22 18.07
CA HIS A 18 -22.35 11.24 16.62
C HIS A 18 -22.41 9.82 16.08
N TYR A 19 -23.41 9.52 15.26
CA TYR A 19 -23.54 8.23 14.61
C TYR A 19 -22.57 8.08 13.42
N ASN A 20 -21.77 7.00 13.46
CA ASN A 20 -20.81 6.56 12.46
C ASN A 20 -21.13 5.13 12.06
N THR A 21 -22.14 4.93 11.22
CA THR A 21 -22.57 3.65 10.61
C THR A 21 -22.70 2.46 11.59
N PHE A 22 -21.60 1.90 12.09
CA PHE A 22 -21.61 0.79 13.03
C PHE A 22 -21.46 1.19 14.50
N ARG A 23 -21.10 2.44 14.81
CA ARG A 23 -20.86 2.89 16.18
C ARG A 23 -21.31 4.33 16.44
N TYR A 24 -21.58 4.62 17.72
CA TYR A 24 -21.76 5.99 18.21
C TYR A 24 -20.44 6.54 18.74
N TYR A 25 -20.08 7.73 18.30
CA TYR A 25 -18.92 8.49 18.70
C TYR A 25 -19.34 9.59 19.67
N ASP A 26 -18.66 9.64 20.81
CA ASP A 26 -18.81 10.69 21.80
C ASP A 26 -17.78 11.81 21.51
N PRO A 27 -18.23 13.00 21.07
CA PRO A 27 -17.34 14.10 20.76
C PRO A 27 -16.71 14.75 21.99
N GLU A 28 -17.29 14.63 23.19
CA GLU A 28 -16.76 15.26 24.41
C GLU A 28 -15.49 14.56 24.89
N ILE A 29 -15.47 13.23 24.82
CA ILE A 29 -14.31 12.40 25.21
C ILE A 29 -13.48 11.91 24.01
N GLY A 30 -13.95 12.17 22.80
CA GLY A 30 -13.23 11.94 21.55
C GLY A 30 -13.08 10.47 21.15
N ARG A 31 -14.05 9.59 21.46
CA ARG A 31 -13.96 8.14 21.20
C ARG A 31 -15.32 7.48 20.94
N PHE A 32 -15.33 6.25 20.45
CA PHE A 32 -16.55 5.45 20.34
C PHE A 32 -17.05 5.01 21.71
N THR A 33 -18.37 4.89 21.87
CA THR A 33 -19.03 4.43 23.10
C THR A 33 -19.03 2.91 23.22
N THR A 34 -18.86 2.20 22.11
CA THR A 34 -18.79 0.73 22.04
C THR A 34 -17.46 0.25 21.48
N GLN A 35 -17.06 -0.97 21.87
CA GLN A 35 -15.87 -1.62 21.32
C GLN A 35 -16.03 -1.85 19.81
N ASP A 36 -14.90 -1.84 19.10
CA ASP A 36 -14.87 -2.14 17.67
C ASP A 36 -15.47 -3.53 17.39
N PRO A 37 -16.52 -3.65 16.55
CA PRO A 37 -17.11 -4.93 16.19
C PRO A 37 -16.12 -5.91 15.53
N ILE A 38 -15.06 -5.41 14.88
CA ILE A 38 -14.00 -6.25 14.31
C ILE A 38 -12.87 -6.57 15.30
N GLY A 39 -13.01 -6.14 16.55
CA GLY A 39 -12.08 -6.40 17.64
C GLY A 39 -10.67 -5.89 17.35
N LEU A 40 -9.66 -6.67 17.75
CA LEU A 40 -8.24 -6.30 17.58
C LEU A 40 -7.81 -6.13 16.11
N ALA A 41 -8.63 -6.54 15.14
CA ALA A 41 -8.35 -6.29 13.73
C ALA A 41 -8.45 -4.80 13.36
N GLY A 42 -9.24 -4.01 14.10
CA GLY A 42 -9.33 -2.54 13.99
C GLY A 42 -8.24 -1.79 14.78
N GLY A 43 -7.36 -2.53 15.46
CA GLY A 43 -6.26 -1.99 16.25
C GLY A 43 -6.39 -2.27 17.75
N PHE A 44 -5.36 -1.90 18.51
CA PHE A 44 -5.30 -2.19 19.94
C PHE A 44 -6.25 -1.34 20.79
N ASN A 45 -6.59 -0.13 20.31
CA ASN A 45 -7.55 0.74 20.99
C ASN A 45 -8.94 0.54 20.40
N LEU A 46 -9.73 -0.32 21.03
CA LEU A 46 -11.06 -0.72 20.57
C LEU A 46 -12.09 0.41 20.54
N TYR A 47 -11.81 1.55 21.16
CA TYR A 47 -12.72 2.70 21.21
C TYR A 47 -12.23 3.87 20.33
N GLN A 48 -11.09 3.73 19.65
CA GLN A 48 -10.51 4.82 18.87
C GLN A 48 -11.30 5.10 17.59
N TYR A 49 -11.49 6.40 17.30
CA TYR A 49 -12.06 6.87 16.04
C TYR A 49 -11.11 6.70 14.85
N ALA A 50 -9.93 7.33 14.92
CA ALA A 50 -8.87 7.15 13.95
C ALA A 50 -7.49 7.35 14.62
N PRO A 51 -6.40 6.81 14.05
CA PRO A 51 -5.05 7.00 14.59
C PRO A 51 -4.61 8.47 14.61
N SER A 52 -5.06 9.25 13.62
CA SER A 52 -4.86 10.70 13.57
C SER A 52 -6.06 11.37 12.88
N PRO A 53 -6.97 12.03 13.62
CA PRO A 53 -8.19 12.62 13.06
C PRO A 53 -7.96 13.83 12.13
N ILE A 54 -6.73 14.34 12.06
CA ILE A 54 -6.33 15.43 11.16
C ILE A 54 -6.12 14.91 9.73
N GLY A 55 -5.58 13.70 9.58
CA GLY A 55 -5.24 13.11 8.27
C GLY A 55 -6.00 11.83 7.91
N TRP A 56 -6.78 11.29 8.84
CA TRP A 56 -7.45 10.00 8.72
C TRP A 56 -8.93 10.13 9.10
N ILE A 57 -9.76 9.41 8.35
CA ILE A 57 -11.19 9.29 8.61
C ILE A 57 -11.54 7.82 8.82
N ASP A 58 -12.58 7.55 9.61
CA ASP A 58 -13.18 6.22 9.77
C ASP A 58 -14.63 6.25 9.27
N PRO A 59 -14.86 6.05 7.96
CA PRO A 59 -16.19 6.18 7.36
C PRO A 59 -17.19 5.14 7.87
N TRP A 60 -16.68 3.99 8.33
CA TRP A 60 -17.51 2.86 8.73
C TRP A 60 -17.60 2.74 10.25
N GLY A 61 -16.62 3.29 10.98
CA GLY A 61 -16.50 3.05 12.40
C GLY A 61 -15.85 1.71 12.69
N TRP A 62 -14.82 1.27 11.94
CA TRP A 62 -14.08 0.01 12.13
C TRP A 62 -12.55 0.18 12.21
N ASN A 63 -12.06 1.43 12.31
CA ASN A 63 -10.67 1.83 12.48
C ASN A 63 -9.62 1.14 11.55
N CYS A 64 -9.16 1.90 10.55
CA CYS A 64 -8.15 1.58 9.53
C CYS A 64 -8.38 0.32 8.65
N ILE A 65 -8.04 0.42 7.36
CA ILE A 65 -8.11 -0.72 6.44
C ILE A 65 -7.03 -1.73 6.86
N ALA A 66 -7.36 -2.74 7.67
CA ALA A 66 -6.46 -3.78 8.17
C ALA A 66 -5.53 -4.37 7.08
N ASN A 67 -6.04 -4.45 5.84
CA ASN A 67 -5.28 -4.90 4.67
C ASN A 67 -4.03 -4.06 4.37
N LYS A 68 -4.05 -2.74 4.64
CA LYS A 68 -2.90 -1.86 4.39
C LYS A 68 -1.79 -2.10 5.41
N VAL A 69 -2.13 -2.21 6.70
CA VAL A 69 -1.18 -2.51 7.78
C VAL A 69 -0.51 -3.87 7.55
N ALA A 70 -1.32 -4.89 7.24
CA ALA A 70 -0.80 -6.22 6.90
C ALA A 70 0.07 -6.20 5.63
N GLY A 71 -0.27 -5.36 4.64
CA GLY A 71 0.55 -5.11 3.45
C GLY A 71 1.94 -4.60 3.78
N THR A 72 2.01 -3.50 4.53
CA THR A 72 3.27 -2.90 4.95
C THR A 72 4.13 -3.87 5.75
N ALA A 73 3.53 -4.64 6.66
CA ALA A 73 4.26 -5.65 7.44
C ALA A 73 4.85 -6.76 6.57
N ARG A 74 4.12 -7.23 5.55
CA ARG A 74 4.62 -8.23 4.59
C ARG A 74 5.79 -7.69 3.77
N GLU A 75 5.69 -6.46 3.26
CA GLU A 75 6.78 -5.82 2.52
C GLU A 75 8.04 -5.65 3.39
N ALA A 76 7.89 -5.24 4.66
CA ALA A 76 9.01 -5.11 5.59
C ALA A 76 9.72 -6.46 5.85
N ARG A 77 8.95 -7.54 6.06
CA ARG A 77 9.48 -8.91 6.21
C ARG A 77 10.22 -9.37 4.95
N ALA A 78 9.63 -9.14 3.77
CA ALA A 78 10.24 -9.49 2.49
C ALA A 78 11.56 -8.74 2.28
N LYS A 79 11.61 -7.44 2.63
CA LYS A 79 12.82 -6.62 2.57
C LYS A 79 13.95 -7.17 3.44
N ASP A 80 13.65 -7.55 4.69
CA ASP A 80 14.64 -8.15 5.58
C ASP A 80 15.16 -9.49 5.03
N LEU A 81 14.25 -10.37 4.59
CA LEU A 81 14.60 -11.68 4.05
C LEU A 81 15.46 -11.56 2.78
N TYR A 82 15.11 -10.68 1.85
CA TYR A 82 15.91 -10.43 0.66
C TYR A 82 17.25 -9.78 1.00
N GLY A 83 17.28 -8.85 1.96
CA GLY A 83 18.52 -8.24 2.43
C GLY A 83 19.49 -9.26 3.01
N LYS A 84 18.99 -10.24 3.78
CA LYS A 84 19.79 -11.36 4.32
C LYS A 84 20.27 -12.31 3.22
N ARG A 85 19.43 -12.58 2.22
CA ARG A 85 19.74 -13.56 1.16
C ARG A 85 20.66 -13.03 0.06
N TYR A 86 20.48 -11.77 -0.33
CA TYR A 86 21.13 -11.18 -1.51
C TYR A 86 22.08 -10.02 -1.18
N GLY A 87 22.12 -9.56 0.08
CA GLY A 87 22.82 -8.34 0.47
C GLY A 87 21.93 -7.11 0.33
N LYS A 88 21.92 -6.23 1.35
CA LYS A 88 21.02 -5.07 1.42
C LYS A 88 21.25 -4.08 0.28
N GLU A 89 22.47 -3.99 -0.23
CA GLU A 89 22.90 -3.18 -1.36
C GLU A 89 22.36 -3.68 -2.71
N ASN A 90 21.96 -4.96 -2.78
CA ASN A 90 21.42 -5.58 -3.98
C ASN A 90 19.89 -5.59 -4.03
N VAL A 91 19.22 -5.11 -2.98
CA VAL A 91 17.76 -5.04 -2.90
C VAL A 91 17.30 -3.60 -3.06
N LEU A 92 16.68 -3.29 -4.20
CA LEU A 92 16.10 -1.99 -4.49
C LEU A 92 14.60 -2.01 -4.20
N SER A 93 14.14 -1.22 -3.23
CA SER A 93 12.72 -1.10 -2.91
C SER A 93 12.03 -0.04 -3.77
N GLU A 94 10.78 -0.31 -4.15
CA GLU A 94 9.83 0.63 -4.76
C GLU A 94 10.41 1.40 -5.95
N ARG A 95 10.55 0.76 -7.11
CA ARG A 95 11.17 1.37 -8.30
C ARG A 95 10.18 1.50 -9.45
N TYR A 96 10.11 2.70 -10.04
CA TYR A 96 9.35 2.90 -11.27
C TYR A 96 10.08 2.34 -12.49
N LEU A 97 9.32 1.72 -13.37
CA LEU A 97 9.80 1.31 -14.68
C LEU A 97 10.12 2.52 -15.57
N ARG A 98 11.23 2.40 -16.28
CA ARG A 98 11.86 3.47 -17.07
C ARG A 98 12.34 2.91 -18.39
N ASN A 99 12.55 3.81 -19.35
CA ASN A 99 13.23 3.50 -20.60
C ASN A 99 14.76 3.58 -20.45
N ALA A 100 15.47 3.32 -21.55
CA ALA A 100 16.93 3.34 -21.61
C ALA A 100 17.53 4.74 -21.33
N GLU A 101 16.78 5.82 -21.61
CA GLU A 101 17.17 7.20 -21.25
C GLU A 101 16.84 7.54 -19.79
N GLY A 102 16.22 6.61 -19.06
CA GLY A 102 15.89 6.74 -17.65
C GLY A 102 14.65 7.58 -17.37
N LYS A 103 13.82 7.88 -18.36
CA LYS A 103 12.49 8.50 -18.17
C LYS A 103 11.48 7.45 -17.71
N ILE A 104 10.56 7.84 -16.83
CA ILE A 104 9.48 6.93 -16.39
C ILE A 104 8.56 6.66 -17.58
N VAL A 105 8.30 5.39 -17.82
CA VAL A 105 7.41 4.94 -18.88
C VAL A 105 6.03 4.70 -18.27
N LYS A 106 5.02 5.19 -18.97
CA LYS A 106 3.62 5.07 -18.58
C LYS A 106 2.93 4.04 -19.47
N ASP A 107 1.93 3.39 -18.93
CA ASP A 107 1.09 2.47 -19.67
C ASP A 107 0.37 3.22 -20.81
N PRO A 108 0.51 2.79 -22.07
CA PRO A 108 -0.12 3.47 -23.21
C PRO A 108 -1.65 3.46 -23.14
N LEU A 109 -2.25 2.49 -22.43
CA LEU A 109 -3.71 2.39 -22.32
C LEU A 109 -4.27 3.33 -21.24
N THR A 110 -3.63 3.39 -20.07
CA THR A 110 -4.17 4.07 -18.89
C THR A 110 -3.46 5.39 -18.56
N GLY A 111 -2.27 5.64 -19.13
CA GLY A 111 -1.42 6.78 -18.78
C GLY A 111 -0.75 6.69 -17.40
N GLU A 112 -0.90 5.56 -16.71
CA GLU A 112 -0.36 5.36 -15.37
C GLU A 112 1.06 4.78 -15.38
N ALA A 113 1.89 5.20 -14.43
CA ALA A 113 3.21 4.61 -14.24
C ALA A 113 3.15 3.33 -13.40
N ARG A 114 4.16 2.46 -13.54
CA ARG A 114 4.28 1.23 -12.77
C ARG A 114 5.45 1.28 -11.80
N ARG A 115 5.16 1.20 -10.50
CA ARG A 115 6.15 1.07 -9.41
C ARG A 115 6.21 -0.37 -8.95
N VAL A 116 7.34 -1.04 -9.10
CA VAL A 116 7.60 -2.41 -8.65
C VAL A 116 8.03 -2.42 -7.18
N ASP A 117 7.56 -3.38 -6.37
CA ASP A 117 7.85 -3.44 -4.94
C ASP A 117 9.34 -3.66 -4.63
N PHE A 118 9.97 -4.66 -5.27
CA PHE A 118 11.39 -4.94 -5.12
C PHE A 118 12.05 -5.29 -6.45
N VAL A 119 13.30 -4.86 -6.62
CA VAL A 119 14.19 -5.35 -7.68
C VAL A 119 15.46 -5.88 -7.03
N ILE A 120 15.76 -7.15 -7.28
CA ILE A 120 16.98 -7.82 -6.83
C ILE A 120 18.03 -7.71 -7.93
N LYS A 121 19.17 -7.08 -7.64
CA LYS A 121 20.30 -7.01 -8.57
C LYS A 121 20.96 -8.38 -8.66
N ASN A 122 21.09 -8.86 -9.89
CA ASN A 122 21.79 -10.09 -10.23
C ASN A 122 23.28 -9.79 -10.44
N SER A 123 24.14 -10.81 -10.38
CA SER A 123 25.59 -10.68 -10.56
C SER A 123 25.97 -10.22 -11.97
N ASP A 124 25.13 -10.46 -12.97
CA ASP A 124 25.32 -10.03 -14.36
C ASP A 124 24.91 -8.57 -14.63
N GLY A 125 24.55 -7.82 -13.57
CA GLY A 125 24.13 -6.42 -13.67
C GLY A 125 22.65 -6.21 -14.02
N SER A 126 21.90 -7.28 -14.33
CA SER A 126 20.45 -7.21 -14.52
C SER A 126 19.70 -7.21 -13.19
N GLY A 127 18.41 -6.92 -13.23
CA GLY A 127 17.50 -6.93 -12.08
C GLY A 127 16.38 -7.93 -12.26
N THR A 128 15.96 -8.57 -11.17
CA THR A 128 14.75 -9.39 -11.12
C THR A 128 13.70 -8.71 -10.26
N ALA A 129 12.54 -8.40 -10.85
CA ALA A 129 11.44 -7.77 -10.14
C ALA A 129 10.60 -8.76 -9.32
N LYS A 130 10.22 -8.38 -8.11
CA LYS A 130 9.37 -9.14 -7.18
C LYS A 130 8.23 -8.27 -6.68
N GLU A 131 7.02 -8.81 -6.75
CA GLU A 131 5.79 -8.18 -6.23
C GLU A 131 5.31 -8.94 -5.01
N ILE A 132 5.20 -8.26 -3.86
CA ILE A 132 4.80 -8.88 -2.61
C ILE A 132 3.31 -8.71 -2.40
N THR A 133 2.62 -9.82 -2.15
CA THR A 133 1.17 -9.76 -1.98
C THR A 133 0.62 -10.80 -1.03
N SER A 134 -0.66 -10.69 -0.68
CA SER A 134 -1.34 -11.68 0.16
C SER A 134 -1.60 -12.96 -0.62
N LEU A 135 -1.95 -14.04 0.09
CA LEU A 135 -2.22 -15.34 -0.52
C LEU A 135 -3.35 -15.29 -1.57
N THR A 136 -4.34 -14.41 -1.40
CA THR A 136 -5.56 -14.38 -2.21
C THR A 136 -5.65 -13.18 -3.17
N ALA A 137 -4.77 -12.19 -3.05
CA ALA A 137 -4.86 -10.98 -3.87
C ALA A 137 -4.73 -11.28 -5.38
N ASN A 138 -5.63 -10.71 -6.19
CA ASN A 138 -5.54 -10.77 -7.64
C ASN A 138 -4.53 -9.73 -8.14
N LYS A 139 -3.57 -10.17 -8.96
CA LYS A 139 -2.48 -9.34 -9.50
C LYS A 139 -2.47 -9.24 -11.02
N ARG A 140 -3.47 -9.81 -11.71
CA ARG A 140 -3.52 -9.89 -13.17
C ARG A 140 -3.47 -8.51 -13.84
N GLY A 141 -4.26 -7.56 -13.36
CA GLY A 141 -4.28 -6.20 -13.93
C GLY A 141 -2.96 -5.45 -13.79
N GLN A 142 -2.27 -5.62 -12.66
CA GLN A 142 -0.97 -5.01 -12.40
C GLN A 142 0.12 -5.61 -13.30
N LEU A 143 0.08 -6.92 -13.53
CA LEU A 143 0.98 -7.61 -14.46
C LEU A 143 0.71 -7.19 -15.92
N LEU A 144 -0.55 -7.16 -16.37
CA LEU A 144 -0.88 -6.71 -17.73
C LEU A 144 -0.45 -5.25 -17.99
N LYS A 145 -0.57 -4.38 -16.98
CA LYS A 145 -0.06 -3.00 -17.06
C LYS A 145 1.45 -2.96 -17.23
N GLU A 146 2.15 -3.81 -16.48
CA GLU A 146 3.60 -3.93 -16.59
C GLU A 146 4.04 -4.44 -17.96
N ASP A 147 3.36 -5.45 -18.49
CA ASP A 147 3.61 -6.02 -19.82
C ASP A 147 3.54 -4.94 -20.90
N ARG A 148 2.44 -4.18 -20.96
CA ARG A 148 2.28 -3.06 -21.90
C ARG A 148 3.33 -1.97 -21.74
N ILE A 149 3.76 -1.67 -20.51
CA ILE A 149 4.83 -0.70 -20.25
C ILE A 149 6.16 -1.22 -20.79
N ARG A 150 6.42 -2.52 -20.66
CA ARG A 150 7.64 -3.16 -21.17
C ARG A 150 7.64 -3.19 -22.70
N ASP A 151 6.49 -3.42 -23.34
CA ASP A 151 6.34 -3.38 -24.81
C ASP A 151 6.75 -2.04 -25.41
N VAL A 152 6.55 -0.94 -24.67
CA VAL A 152 7.01 0.42 -25.07
C VAL A 152 8.36 0.80 -24.47
N GLY A 153 9.18 -0.18 -24.08
CA GLY A 153 10.57 0.00 -23.64
C GLY A 153 10.76 0.31 -22.15
N GLY A 154 9.72 0.19 -21.32
CA GLY A 154 9.77 0.39 -19.87
C GLY A 154 10.40 -0.79 -19.11
N THR A 155 11.65 -1.13 -19.42
CA THR A 155 12.34 -2.31 -18.88
C THR A 155 13.42 -1.99 -17.85
N PHE A 156 13.67 -0.72 -17.52
CA PHE A 156 14.74 -0.33 -16.60
C PHE A 156 14.21 0.19 -15.26
N VAL A 157 15.04 0.09 -14.22
CA VAL A 157 14.86 0.82 -12.96
C VAL A 157 16.11 1.59 -12.61
N ARG A 158 15.97 2.68 -11.84
CA ARG A 158 17.10 3.50 -11.38
C ARG A 158 17.52 3.11 -9.97
N ASP A 159 18.79 2.75 -9.80
CA ASP A 159 19.40 2.58 -8.49
C ASP A 159 19.42 3.94 -7.76
N PRO A 160 18.81 4.07 -6.58
CA PRO A 160 18.72 5.36 -5.88
C PRO A 160 20.08 5.89 -5.42
N LYS A 161 21.06 5.01 -5.16
CA LYS A 161 22.39 5.38 -4.67
C LYS A 161 23.30 5.73 -5.85
N THR A 162 23.46 4.80 -6.79
CA THR A 162 24.42 4.97 -7.90
C THR A 162 23.87 5.76 -9.08
N LYS A 163 22.54 5.98 -9.12
CA LYS A 163 21.79 6.59 -10.23
C LYS A 163 21.87 5.82 -11.56
N LYS A 164 22.59 4.69 -11.60
CA LYS A 164 22.67 3.81 -12.76
C LYS A 164 21.31 3.17 -13.05
N LEU A 165 21.05 2.97 -14.34
CA LEU A 165 19.90 2.19 -14.80
C LEU A 165 20.27 0.71 -14.77
N ILE A 166 19.34 -0.10 -14.30
CA ILE A 166 19.44 -1.56 -14.22
C ILE A 166 18.29 -2.10 -15.04
N GLU A 167 18.61 -2.92 -16.03
CA GLU A 167 17.60 -3.60 -16.82
C GLU A 167 16.91 -4.66 -15.97
N VAL A 168 15.60 -4.57 -15.84
CA VAL A 168 14.76 -5.56 -15.17
C VAL A 168 14.32 -6.60 -16.20
N ARG A 169 14.82 -7.82 -16.04
CA ARG A 169 14.47 -8.93 -16.93
C ARG A 169 13.15 -9.55 -16.53
N ASN A 170 12.37 -9.88 -17.57
CA ASN A 170 11.04 -10.48 -17.46
C ASN A 170 10.03 -9.62 -16.68
N ILE A 171 8.77 -10.03 -16.74
CA ILE A 171 7.73 -9.45 -15.90
C ILE A 171 7.95 -9.82 -14.42
N SER A 172 7.52 -8.95 -13.52
CA SER A 172 7.60 -9.16 -12.08
C SER A 172 7.07 -10.53 -11.63
N THR A 173 7.87 -11.24 -10.82
CA THR A 173 7.39 -12.46 -10.17
C THR A 173 6.53 -12.11 -8.96
N VAL A 174 5.29 -12.60 -8.91
CA VAL A 174 4.43 -12.44 -7.73
C VAL A 174 4.87 -13.41 -6.63
N VAL A 175 5.17 -12.88 -5.45
CA VAL A 175 5.52 -13.63 -4.25
C VAL A 175 4.40 -13.45 -3.23
N ARG A 176 3.71 -14.55 -2.95
CA ARG A 176 2.58 -14.57 -2.01
C ARG A 176 3.10 -14.91 -0.61
N VAL A 177 2.82 -14.03 0.33
CA VAL A 177 3.27 -14.13 1.72
C VAL A 177 2.06 -14.07 2.65
N ARG A 178 2.10 -14.87 3.71
CA ARG A 178 1.06 -14.90 4.75
C ARG A 178 1.18 -13.71 5.71
#